data_AF-A0A2E1WXQ2-F1
#
_entry.id   AF-A0A2E1WXQ2-F1
#
_cell.length_a   1.000
_cell.length_b   1.000
_cell.length_c   1.000
_cell.angle_alpha   90.00
_cell.angle_beta   90.00
_cell.angle_gamma   90.00
#
_symmetry.space_group_name_H-M   'P 1'
#
loop_
_entity.id
_entity.type
_entity.pdbx_description
1 polymer ?
#
loop_
_entity_poly.entity_id
_entity_poly.type
_entity_poly.pdbx_seq_one_letter_code
_entity_poly.pdbx_strand_id
1 'polypeptide(L)'
;MRKIILCLALQFIIADKLPNDVRWVRESNEYKSLCYQIYANATTNLNQLAAANPYSLNNKDLSNYAIVMDLDETVLDNSQYQVELLDKNESFNMTSWAKWVNREEAKLVPGAKEYIDVVRSYGIQLIFISNRMDERLNATINNMKILDIYSDSDIFLLRKDKKDKKTVRRNEIYNSTGRMSNYNKYTVIQYLGDAMGDFPSYDSKQFSIDQYIFPNPMYGKW
;
A
#
# COMPACT_ATOMS: atom_id res chain seq x y z
N MET A 1 -54.85 -1.43 44.07
CA MET A 1 -53.64 -0.59 43.90
C MET A 1 -52.40 -1.47 43.94
N ARG A 2 -51.83 -1.84 42.78
CA ARG A 2 -50.51 -2.49 42.68
C ARG A 2 -49.68 -1.64 41.71
N LYS A 3 -48.65 -0.98 42.23
CA LYS A 3 -47.73 -0.16 41.43
C LYS A 3 -46.79 -1.09 40.68
N ILE A 4 -46.85 -1.03 39.35
CA ILE A 4 -45.84 -1.59 38.45
C ILE A 4 -44.69 -0.59 38.43
N ILE A 5 -43.51 -0.99 38.88
CA ILE A 5 -42.27 -0.23 38.67
C ILE A 5 -41.64 -0.82 37.41
N LEU A 6 -41.77 -0.09 36.31
CA LEU A 6 -41.11 -0.38 35.04
C LEU A 6 -39.71 0.24 35.10
N CYS A 7 -38.69 -0.56 35.44
CA CYS A 7 -37.30 -0.15 35.27
C CYS A 7 -36.94 -0.23 33.78
N LEU A 8 -37.05 0.89 33.07
CA LEU A 8 -36.39 1.08 31.78
C LEU A 8 -34.89 1.26 32.03
N ALA A 9 -34.12 0.20 31.82
CA ALA A 9 -32.68 0.33 31.64
C ALA A 9 -32.44 0.91 30.23
N LEU A 10 -32.17 2.21 30.14
CA LEU A 10 -31.54 2.79 28.96
C LEU A 10 -30.10 2.25 28.90
N GLN A 11 -29.87 1.21 28.10
CA GLN A 11 -28.54 0.93 27.59
C GLN A 11 -28.22 2.01 26.57
N PHE A 12 -27.53 3.06 27.00
CA PHE A 12 -26.75 3.88 26.09
C PHE A 12 -25.62 2.98 25.57
N ILE A 13 -25.80 2.42 24.38
CA ILE A 13 -24.68 1.92 23.58
C ILE A 13 -23.91 3.19 23.19
N ILE A 14 -22.95 3.59 24.01
CA ILE A 14 -21.88 4.45 23.55
C ILE A 14 -21.19 3.60 22.49
N ALA A 15 -21.35 3.95 21.21
CA ALA A 15 -20.48 3.41 20.18
C ALA A 15 -19.06 3.78 20.62
N ASP A 16 -18.28 2.78 21.05
CA ASP A 16 -16.93 3.03 21.50
C ASP A 16 -16.20 3.72 20.36
N LYS A 17 -15.74 4.94 20.64
CA LYS A 17 -15.07 5.77 19.66
C LYS A 17 -13.84 5.02 19.20
N LEU A 18 -13.64 4.93 17.88
CA LEU A 18 -12.45 4.28 17.32
C LEU A 18 -11.17 4.79 18.01
N PRO A 19 -10.21 3.90 18.31
CA PRO A 19 -8.88 4.27 18.79
C PRO A 19 -8.25 5.37 17.93
N ASN A 20 -7.41 6.20 18.56
CA ASN A 20 -6.90 7.43 17.92
C ASN A 20 -6.14 7.18 16.62
N ASP A 21 -5.35 6.11 16.56
CA ASP A 21 -4.62 5.63 15.40
C ASP A 21 -5.54 5.28 14.22
N VAL A 22 -6.55 4.44 14.44
CA VAL A 22 -7.52 4.03 13.41
C VAL A 22 -8.38 5.22 12.99
N ARG A 23 -8.82 6.03 13.95
CA ARG A 23 -9.61 7.24 13.70
C ARG A 23 -8.82 8.28 12.91
N TRP A 24 -7.53 8.45 13.20
CA TRP A 24 -6.68 9.37 12.47
C TRP A 24 -6.55 8.94 10.99
N VAL A 25 -6.32 7.66 10.70
CA VAL A 25 -6.28 7.18 9.31
C VAL A 25 -7.63 7.35 8.60
N ARG A 26 -8.74 7.00 9.25
CA ARG A 26 -10.06 6.94 8.61
C ARG A 26 -10.78 8.26 8.48
N GLU A 27 -10.59 9.16 9.44
CA GLU A 27 -11.43 10.35 9.59
C GLU A 27 -10.65 11.66 9.49
N SER A 28 -9.32 11.66 9.64
CA SER A 28 -8.55 12.89 9.64
C SER A 28 -8.27 13.42 8.23
N ASN A 29 -8.37 14.73 8.07
CA ASN A 29 -7.91 15.39 6.85
C ASN A 29 -6.38 15.41 6.78
N GLU A 30 -5.69 15.30 7.91
CA GLU A 30 -4.24 15.24 8.05
C GLU A 30 -3.68 14.00 7.35
N TYR A 31 -4.22 12.80 7.63
CA TYR A 31 -3.82 11.57 6.94
C TYR A 31 -4.02 11.69 5.44
N LYS A 32 -5.23 12.10 5.01
CA LYS A 32 -5.55 12.29 3.59
C LYS A 32 -4.59 13.26 2.91
N SER A 33 -4.31 14.40 3.55
CA SER A 33 -3.40 15.42 3.01
C SER A 33 -1.96 14.92 2.92
N LEU A 34 -1.49 14.16 3.91
CA LEU A 34 -0.16 13.55 3.89
C LEU A 34 -0.03 12.54 2.75
N CYS A 35 -1.01 11.65 2.55
CA CYS A 35 -0.99 10.71 1.43
C CYS A 35 -0.90 11.43 0.08
N TYR A 36 -1.74 12.45 -0.16
CA TYR A 36 -1.65 13.25 -1.38
C TYR A 36 -0.32 13.99 -1.52
N GLN A 37 0.21 14.57 -0.44
CA GLN A 37 1.50 15.25 -0.45
C GLN A 37 2.63 14.29 -0.83
N ILE A 38 2.62 13.08 -0.29
CA ILE A 38 3.63 12.05 -0.59
C ILE A 38 3.57 11.67 -2.07
N TYR A 39 2.39 11.34 -2.59
CA TYR A 39 2.21 11.01 -4.01
C TYR A 39 2.53 12.18 -4.95
N ALA A 40 2.18 13.41 -4.57
CA ALA A 40 2.51 14.62 -5.34
C ALA A 40 4.03 14.88 -5.38
N ASN A 41 4.73 14.65 -4.27
CA ASN A 41 6.19 14.75 -4.23
C ASN A 41 6.86 13.68 -5.09
N ALA A 42 6.36 12.43 -5.04
CA ALA A 42 6.83 11.35 -5.91
C ALA A 42 6.60 11.66 -7.39
N THR A 43 5.43 12.18 -7.73
CA THR A 43 5.08 12.64 -9.09
C THR A 43 5.99 13.77 -9.54
N THR A 44 6.25 14.77 -8.69
CA THR A 44 7.10 15.92 -9.01
C THR A 44 8.53 15.48 -9.33
N ASN A 45 9.09 14.58 -8.52
CA ASN A 45 10.41 14.02 -8.76
C ASN A 45 10.44 13.20 -10.06
N LEU A 46 9.40 12.38 -10.30
CA LEU A 46 9.28 11.61 -11.54
C LEU A 46 9.23 12.52 -12.77
N ASN A 47 8.45 13.59 -12.72
CA ASN A 47 8.36 14.59 -13.78
C ASN A 47 9.70 15.30 -14.01
N GLN A 48 10.45 15.61 -12.95
CA GLN A 48 11.78 16.20 -13.07
C GLN A 48 12.78 15.23 -13.71
N LEU A 49 12.78 13.97 -13.30
CA LEU A 49 13.59 12.93 -13.93
C LEU A 49 13.25 12.85 -15.43
N ALA A 50 11.95 12.86 -15.77
CA ALA A 50 11.46 12.87 -17.15
C ALA A 50 11.85 14.13 -17.94
N ALA A 51 11.83 15.33 -17.34
CA ALA A 51 12.01 16.61 -18.02
C ALA A 51 13.48 17.11 -18.12
N ALA A 52 14.37 16.72 -17.20
CA ALA A 52 15.63 17.44 -16.95
C ALA A 52 16.86 17.10 -17.83
N ASN A 53 16.74 16.77 -19.12
CA ASN A 53 17.87 17.00 -20.03
C ASN A 53 17.46 17.27 -21.49
N PRO A 54 18.23 18.13 -22.18
CA PRO A 54 18.31 18.16 -23.64
C PRO A 54 18.92 16.88 -24.28
N TYR A 55 19.19 15.85 -23.47
CA TYR A 55 19.64 14.50 -23.83
C TYR A 55 18.93 13.38 -23.02
N SER A 56 17.86 13.66 -22.25
CA SER A 56 17.21 12.67 -21.36
C SER A 56 15.74 12.53 -21.64
N LEU A 57 15.38 11.26 -21.73
CA LEU A 57 14.05 10.67 -21.74
C LEU A 57 13.11 11.09 -22.87
N ASN A 58 13.38 12.19 -23.57
CA ASN A 58 12.70 12.55 -24.81
C ASN A 58 13.04 11.62 -26.00
N ASN A 59 13.88 10.60 -25.81
CA ASN A 59 14.19 9.53 -26.78
C ASN A 59 14.68 8.22 -26.11
N LYS A 60 14.50 8.04 -24.79
CA LYS A 60 14.88 6.81 -24.07
C LYS A 60 13.63 6.06 -23.69
N ASP A 61 13.54 4.83 -24.18
CA ASP A 61 12.58 3.84 -23.72
C ASP A 61 12.65 3.70 -22.19
N LEU A 62 11.59 4.13 -21.50
CA LEU A 62 11.47 4.08 -20.04
C LEU A 62 11.04 2.71 -19.53
N SER A 63 10.80 1.75 -20.42
CA SER A 63 10.36 0.40 -20.07
C SER A 63 11.36 -0.40 -19.23
N ASN A 64 12.63 0.05 -19.14
CA ASN A 64 13.66 -0.57 -18.28
C ASN A 64 13.75 0.07 -16.89
N TYR A 65 12.91 1.07 -16.58
CA TYR A 65 12.80 1.63 -15.23
C TYR A 65 11.59 1.04 -14.52
N ALA A 66 11.70 0.96 -13.19
CA ALA A 66 10.60 0.49 -12.35
C ALA A 66 10.39 1.35 -11.12
N ILE A 67 9.16 1.33 -10.64
CA ILE A 67 8.75 1.86 -9.35
C ILE A 67 8.28 0.68 -8.50
N VAL A 68 8.79 0.60 -7.27
CA VAL A 68 8.44 -0.43 -6.32
C VAL A 68 7.46 0.14 -5.31
N MET A 69 6.30 -0.49 -5.17
CA MET A 69 5.27 -0.08 -4.21
C MET A 69 4.95 -1.24 -3.27
N ASP A 70 4.82 -0.97 -1.98
CA ASP A 70 4.03 -1.83 -1.11
C ASP A 70 2.53 -1.73 -1.47
N LEU A 71 1.71 -2.69 -1.02
CA LEU A 71 0.26 -2.64 -1.19
C LEU A 71 -0.48 -2.14 0.05
N ASP A 72 -0.29 -2.77 1.21
CA ASP A 72 -1.20 -2.57 2.34
C ASP A 72 -0.83 -1.27 3.07
N GLU A 73 -1.77 -0.34 3.21
CA GLU A 73 -1.58 1.01 3.78
C GLU A 73 -0.67 1.94 2.94
N THR A 74 -0.25 1.47 1.76
CA THR A 74 0.45 2.26 0.73
C THR A 74 -0.44 2.50 -0.49
N VAL A 75 -1.02 1.44 -1.06
CA VAL A 75 -1.94 1.50 -2.22
C VAL A 75 -3.37 1.16 -1.80
N LEU A 76 -3.52 0.11 -0.98
CA LEU A 76 -4.78 -0.45 -0.51
C LEU A 76 -4.98 -0.11 0.97
N ASP A 77 -6.06 0.59 1.28
CA ASP A 77 -6.50 0.92 2.63
C ASP A 77 -7.27 -0.27 3.23
N ASN A 78 -6.67 -0.86 4.27
CA ASN A 78 -7.22 -1.97 5.04
C ASN A 78 -7.68 -1.55 6.43
N SER A 79 -7.84 -0.25 6.71
CA SER A 79 -8.30 0.27 8.00
C SER A 79 -9.66 -0.32 8.43
N GLN A 80 -10.51 -0.73 7.47
CA GLN A 80 -11.77 -1.40 7.78
C GLN A 80 -11.56 -2.74 8.49
N TYR A 81 -10.50 -3.47 8.16
CA TYR A 81 -10.15 -4.69 8.88
C TYR A 81 -9.76 -4.39 10.33
N GLN A 82 -9.07 -3.27 10.59
CA GLN A 82 -8.75 -2.84 11.96
C GLN A 82 -10.02 -2.52 12.77
N VAL A 83 -10.99 -1.84 12.15
CA VAL A 83 -12.32 -1.60 12.76
C VAL A 83 -13.01 -2.92 13.09
N GLU A 84 -13.03 -3.88 12.17
CA GLU A 84 -13.68 -5.17 12.42
C GLU A 84 -13.01 -6.02 13.50
N LEU A 85 -11.68 -5.91 13.66
CA LEU A 85 -10.97 -6.52 14.77
C LEU A 85 -11.39 -5.91 16.10
N LEU A 86 -11.51 -4.58 16.17
CA LEU A 86 -11.95 -3.87 17.36
C LEU A 86 -13.39 -4.24 17.74
N ASP A 87 -14.31 -4.25 16.77
CA ASP A 87 -15.72 -4.62 16.98
C ASP A 87 -15.87 -6.05 17.54
N LYS A 88 -14.95 -6.94 17.17
CA LYS A 88 -14.92 -8.36 17.63
C LYS A 88 -14.06 -8.56 18.87
N ASN A 89 -13.38 -7.52 19.36
CA ASN A 89 -12.35 -7.62 20.39
C ASN A 89 -11.29 -8.69 20.07
N GLU A 90 -10.89 -8.76 18.80
CA GLU A 90 -9.89 -9.69 18.26
C GLU A 90 -8.58 -8.97 17.95
N SER A 91 -7.49 -9.73 17.93
CA SER A 91 -6.20 -9.26 17.42
C SER A 91 -5.93 -9.84 16.03
N PHE A 92 -4.96 -9.24 15.33
CA PHE A 92 -4.53 -9.72 14.02
C PHE A 92 -4.21 -11.22 14.07
N ASN A 93 -4.77 -11.97 13.13
CA ASN A 93 -4.33 -13.31 12.82
C ASN A 93 -4.44 -13.57 11.32
N MET A 94 -3.62 -14.51 10.82
CA MET A 94 -3.54 -14.78 9.39
C MET A 94 -4.85 -15.30 8.80
N THR A 95 -5.69 -15.98 9.60
CA THR A 95 -6.94 -16.56 9.14
C THR A 95 -8.01 -15.50 8.91
N SER A 96 -8.22 -14.57 9.85
CA SER A 96 -9.14 -13.45 9.66
C SER A 96 -8.63 -12.49 8.59
N TRP A 97 -7.32 -12.26 8.53
CA TRP A 97 -6.70 -11.47 7.46
C TRP A 97 -6.94 -12.07 6.08
N ALA A 98 -6.77 -13.39 5.91
CA ALA A 98 -7.05 -14.04 4.64
C ALA A 98 -8.52 -13.91 4.23
N LYS A 99 -9.46 -13.98 5.18
CA LYS A 99 -10.89 -13.72 4.92
C LYS A 99 -11.14 -12.28 4.48
N TRP A 100 -10.47 -11.30 5.09
CA TRP A 100 -10.54 -9.90 4.68
C TRP A 100 -10.03 -9.70 3.25
N VAL A 101 -8.84 -10.20 2.93
CA VAL A 101 -8.26 -10.05 1.59
C VAL A 101 -9.15 -10.69 0.51
N ASN A 102 -9.73 -11.86 0.80
CA ASN A 102 -10.62 -12.56 -0.13
C ASN A 102 -11.99 -11.88 -0.30
N ARG A 103 -12.34 -10.88 0.51
CA ARG A 103 -13.53 -10.06 0.29
C ARG A 103 -13.31 -9.03 -0.82
N GLU A 104 -12.06 -8.68 -1.13
CA GLU A 104 -11.73 -7.75 -2.22
C GLU A 104 -12.34 -6.35 -2.03
N GLU A 105 -12.52 -5.96 -0.76
CA GLU A 105 -13.23 -4.74 -0.33
C GLU A 105 -12.29 -3.62 0.14
N ALA A 106 -10.96 -3.80 0.07
CA ALA A 106 -10.02 -2.75 0.44
C ALA A 106 -10.22 -1.53 -0.48
N LYS A 107 -10.08 -0.33 0.09
CA LYS A 107 -10.21 0.93 -0.66
C LYS A 107 -8.85 1.41 -1.12
N LEU A 108 -8.80 2.52 -1.86
CA LEU A 108 -7.54 3.16 -2.20
C LEU A 108 -7.05 4.04 -1.06
N VAL A 109 -5.74 3.97 -0.80
CA VAL A 109 -5.04 5.04 -0.08
C VAL A 109 -5.14 6.33 -0.92
N PRO A 110 -5.44 7.49 -0.31
CA PRO A 110 -5.67 8.73 -1.07
C PRO A 110 -4.50 9.10 -1.98
N GLY A 111 -4.76 9.38 -3.26
CA GLY A 111 -3.75 9.74 -4.26
C GLY A 111 -3.08 8.57 -5.00
N ALA A 112 -3.34 7.33 -4.59
CA ALA A 112 -2.67 6.15 -5.17
C ALA A 112 -3.01 5.94 -6.65
N LYS A 113 -4.29 6.11 -7.03
CA LYS A 113 -4.71 5.94 -8.43
C LYS A 113 -4.05 6.97 -9.34
N GLU A 114 -4.09 8.24 -8.95
CA GLU A 114 -3.54 9.33 -9.73
C GLU A 114 -2.04 9.15 -9.98
N TYR A 115 -1.30 8.72 -8.96
CA TYR A 115 0.11 8.40 -9.11
C TYR A 115 0.36 7.19 -10.03
N ILE A 116 -0.38 6.08 -9.84
CA ILE A 116 -0.28 4.89 -10.68
C ILE A 116 -0.54 5.23 -12.16
N ASP A 117 -1.57 6.04 -12.43
CA ASP A 117 -1.92 6.47 -13.79
C ASP A 117 -0.80 7.31 -14.41
N VAL A 118 -0.16 8.21 -13.64
CA VAL A 118 1.00 8.98 -14.08
C VAL A 118 2.19 8.07 -14.41
N VAL A 119 2.53 7.12 -13.53
CA VAL A 119 3.63 6.17 -13.76
C VAL A 119 3.42 5.40 -15.06
N ARG A 120 2.19 4.93 -15.30
CA ARG A 120 1.81 4.22 -16.53
C ARG A 120 1.88 5.10 -17.77
N SER A 121 1.53 6.38 -17.67
CA SER A 121 1.63 7.32 -18.78
C SER A 121 3.08 7.51 -19.28
N TYR A 122 4.07 7.26 -18.42
CA TYR A 122 5.48 7.26 -18.77
C TYR A 122 6.01 5.90 -19.27
N GLY A 123 5.19 4.85 -19.29
CA GLY A 123 5.61 3.50 -19.67
C GLY A 123 6.59 2.86 -18.67
N ILE A 124 6.63 3.35 -17.43
CA ILE A 124 7.49 2.83 -16.36
C ILE A 124 6.82 1.61 -15.73
N GLN A 125 7.60 0.58 -15.44
CA GLN A 125 7.09 -0.65 -14.85
C GLN A 125 6.67 -0.45 -13.38
N LEU A 126 5.46 -0.85 -13.03
CA LEU A 126 5.03 -0.98 -11.63
C LEU A 126 5.32 -2.39 -11.10
N ILE A 127 6.02 -2.46 -9.97
CA ILE A 127 6.30 -3.71 -9.26
C ILE A 127 5.77 -3.61 -7.83
N PHE A 128 4.78 -4.44 -7.51
CA PHE A 128 4.18 -4.49 -6.18
C PHE A 128 4.87 -5.55 -5.32
N ILE A 129 5.54 -5.14 -4.24
CA ILE A 129 6.14 -6.04 -3.25
C ILE A 129 5.33 -5.97 -1.96
N SER A 130 4.46 -6.95 -1.71
CA SER A 130 3.58 -6.98 -0.52
C SER A 130 3.77 -8.27 0.31
N ASN A 131 3.55 -8.17 1.61
CA ASN A 131 3.56 -9.32 2.50
C ASN A 131 2.25 -10.11 2.54
N ARG A 132 1.25 -9.76 1.71
CA ARG A 132 0.16 -10.68 1.38
C ARG A 132 0.75 -12.02 0.91
N MET A 133 0.12 -13.11 1.33
CA MET A 133 0.53 -14.44 0.88
C MET A 133 0.25 -14.59 -0.61
N ASP A 134 1.12 -15.27 -1.34
CA ASP A 134 1.02 -15.45 -2.79
C ASP A 134 -0.26 -16.16 -3.23
N GLU A 135 -0.78 -17.08 -2.42
CA GLU A 135 -2.12 -17.67 -2.57
C GLU A 135 -3.28 -16.66 -2.58
N ARG A 136 -3.04 -15.39 -2.20
CA ARG A 136 -4.01 -14.28 -2.24
C ARG A 136 -3.83 -13.38 -3.47
N LEU A 137 -2.99 -13.76 -4.44
CA LEU A 137 -2.74 -12.96 -5.64
C LEU A 137 -4.02 -12.63 -6.41
N ASN A 138 -4.86 -13.64 -6.67
CA ASN A 138 -6.09 -13.43 -7.44
C ASN A 138 -7.04 -12.44 -6.76
N ALA A 139 -7.27 -12.60 -5.45
CA ALA A 139 -8.12 -11.68 -4.70
C ALA A 139 -7.55 -10.25 -4.68
N THR A 140 -6.22 -10.13 -4.59
CA THR A 140 -5.54 -8.82 -4.65
C THR A 140 -5.71 -8.16 -6.01
N ILE A 141 -5.51 -8.91 -7.10
CA ILE A 141 -5.71 -8.43 -8.47
C ILE A 141 -7.18 -8.02 -8.68
N ASN A 142 -8.13 -8.83 -8.23
CA ASN A 142 -9.57 -8.52 -8.37
C ASN A 142 -9.94 -7.24 -7.61
N ASN A 143 -9.44 -7.07 -6.38
CA ASN A 143 -9.63 -5.84 -5.63
C ASN A 143 -9.07 -4.63 -6.41
N MET A 144 -7.88 -4.76 -7.00
CA MET A 144 -7.27 -3.69 -7.81
C MET A 144 -8.04 -3.43 -9.13
N LYS A 145 -8.66 -4.44 -9.72
CA LYS A 145 -9.57 -4.28 -10.87
C LYS A 145 -10.84 -3.52 -10.49
N ILE A 146 -11.46 -3.84 -9.34
CA ILE A 146 -12.63 -3.12 -8.81
C ILE A 146 -12.30 -1.63 -8.60
N LEU A 147 -11.07 -1.34 -8.19
CA LEU A 147 -10.57 0.02 -7.95
C LEU A 147 -10.04 0.73 -9.20
N ASP A 148 -10.12 0.10 -10.39
CA ASP A 148 -9.63 0.65 -11.65
C ASP A 148 -8.14 1.07 -11.62
N ILE A 149 -7.31 0.26 -10.96
CA ILE A 149 -5.86 0.46 -10.87
C ILE A 149 -5.04 -0.77 -11.29
N TYR A 150 -5.66 -1.81 -11.84
CA TYR A 150 -4.94 -2.99 -12.32
C TYR A 150 -4.52 -2.87 -13.80
N SER A 151 -3.34 -3.39 -14.14
CA SER A 151 -2.89 -3.64 -15.51
C SER A 151 -2.30 -5.05 -15.63
N ASP A 152 -2.49 -5.70 -16.79
CA ASP A 152 -1.87 -7.00 -17.08
C ASP A 152 -0.34 -6.94 -17.08
N SER A 153 0.23 -5.75 -17.26
CA SER A 153 1.68 -5.51 -17.18
C SER A 153 2.20 -5.44 -15.73
N ASP A 154 1.34 -5.33 -14.72
CA ASP A 154 1.77 -5.18 -13.34
C ASP A 154 2.49 -6.43 -12.84
N ILE A 155 3.61 -6.25 -12.12
CA ILE A 155 4.39 -7.36 -11.57
C ILE A 155 4.11 -7.46 -10.07
N PHE A 156 3.68 -8.64 -9.60
CA PHE A 156 3.41 -8.89 -8.19
C PHE A 156 4.45 -9.84 -7.58
N LEU A 157 5.19 -9.35 -6.59
CA LEU A 157 6.10 -10.13 -5.77
C LEU A 157 5.52 -10.33 -4.37
N LEU A 158 4.47 -11.15 -4.29
CA LEU A 158 3.84 -11.55 -3.04
C LEU A 158 4.68 -12.56 -2.27
N ARG A 159 4.37 -12.70 -0.98
CA ARG A 159 5.13 -13.52 -0.03
C ARG A 159 4.73 -14.99 -0.14
N LYS A 160 5.69 -15.86 -0.43
CA LYS A 160 5.48 -17.32 -0.45
C LYS A 160 5.44 -17.93 0.94
N ASP A 161 6.34 -17.49 1.84
CA ASP A 161 6.46 -18.06 3.18
C ASP A 161 7.10 -17.09 4.19
N LYS A 162 7.40 -17.59 5.39
CA LYS A 162 8.02 -16.76 6.44
C LYS A 162 9.40 -16.22 6.06
N LYS A 163 10.19 -16.99 5.31
CA LYS A 163 11.58 -16.72 4.88
C LYS A 163 11.64 -15.80 3.66
N ASP A 164 10.58 -15.73 2.87
CA ASP A 164 10.45 -14.85 1.70
C ASP A 164 10.27 -13.36 2.07
N LYS A 165 11.33 -12.75 2.63
CA LYS A 165 11.35 -11.33 3.02
C LYS A 165 11.37 -10.42 1.80
N LYS A 166 10.92 -9.17 1.96
CA LYS A 166 10.99 -8.16 0.89
C LYS A 166 12.41 -7.93 0.36
N THR A 167 13.44 -8.10 1.19
CA THR A 167 14.85 -8.04 0.76
C THR A 167 15.19 -9.13 -0.28
N VAL A 168 14.69 -10.35 -0.12
CA VAL A 168 14.85 -11.44 -1.11
C VAL A 168 14.21 -11.04 -2.42
N ARG A 169 13.00 -10.48 -2.37
CA ARG A 169 12.22 -10.09 -3.56
C ARG A 169 12.78 -8.87 -4.28
N ARG A 170 13.32 -7.90 -3.54
CA ARG A 170 14.08 -6.79 -4.12
C ARG A 170 15.36 -7.30 -4.81
N ASN A 171 16.07 -8.25 -4.21
CA ASN A 171 17.24 -8.86 -4.86
C ASN A 171 16.88 -9.61 -6.15
N GLU A 172 15.70 -10.22 -6.23
CA GLU A 172 15.18 -10.80 -7.48
C GLU A 172 15.01 -9.72 -8.57
N ILE A 173 14.51 -8.53 -8.24
CA ILE A 173 14.42 -7.40 -9.17
C ILE A 173 15.82 -6.94 -9.62
N TYR A 174 16.73 -6.69 -8.67
CA TYR A 174 18.05 -6.14 -8.99
C TYR A 174 18.91 -7.05 -9.86
N ASN A 175 18.76 -8.36 -9.67
CA ASN A 175 19.57 -9.37 -10.35
C ASN A 175 18.82 -10.07 -11.48
N SER A 176 17.54 -9.75 -11.72
CA SER A 176 16.67 -10.46 -12.67
C SER A 176 16.67 -11.97 -12.43
N THR A 177 16.46 -12.38 -11.18
CA THR A 177 16.44 -13.80 -10.77
C THR A 177 15.08 -14.18 -10.17
N GLY A 178 14.87 -15.47 -9.91
CA GLY A 178 13.64 -15.93 -9.25
C GLY A 178 12.39 -15.60 -10.04
N ARG A 179 11.41 -14.93 -9.42
CA ARG A 179 10.17 -14.49 -10.08
C ARG A 179 10.43 -13.48 -11.21
N MET A 180 11.58 -12.81 -11.19
CA MET A 180 11.96 -11.78 -12.16
C MET A 180 12.77 -12.33 -13.35
N SER A 181 13.03 -13.65 -13.42
CA SER A 181 13.89 -14.23 -14.47
C SER A 181 13.38 -14.07 -15.90
N ASN A 182 12.06 -13.92 -16.07
CA ASN A 182 11.40 -13.79 -17.37
C ASN A 182 11.07 -12.32 -17.71
N TYR A 183 11.55 -11.37 -16.91
CA TYR A 183 11.31 -9.95 -17.12
C TYR A 183 12.61 -9.23 -17.48
N ASN A 184 12.48 -8.02 -18.01
CA ASN A 184 13.62 -7.16 -18.26
C ASN A 184 14.36 -6.84 -16.96
N LYS A 185 15.64 -6.46 -17.10
CA LYS A 185 16.39 -5.92 -15.96
C LYS A 185 15.95 -4.49 -15.69
N TYR A 186 15.29 -4.28 -14.56
CA TYR A 186 14.79 -2.97 -14.18
C TYR A 186 15.79 -2.19 -13.33
N THR A 187 15.89 -0.89 -13.59
CA THR A 187 16.46 0.09 -12.65
C THR A 187 15.33 0.67 -11.81
N VAL A 188 15.32 0.39 -10.51
CA VAL A 188 14.30 0.95 -9.61
C VAL A 188 14.64 2.39 -9.28
N ILE A 189 13.70 3.32 -9.53
CA ILE A 189 13.90 4.76 -9.36
C ILE A 189 13.09 5.37 -8.21
N GLN A 190 12.04 4.70 -7.74
CA GLN A 190 11.29 5.11 -6.55
C GLN A 190 10.80 3.89 -5.75
N TYR A 191 10.74 4.05 -4.43
CA TYR A 191 10.14 3.11 -3.48
C TYR A 191 9.05 3.82 -2.69
N LEU A 192 7.88 3.19 -2.59
CA LEU A 192 6.75 3.68 -1.82
C LEU A 192 6.33 2.59 -0.83
N GLY A 193 6.13 2.97 0.44
CA GLY A 193 5.77 2.03 1.50
C GLY A 193 5.39 2.72 2.80
N ASP A 194 4.67 2.02 3.67
CA ASP A 194 4.28 2.50 5.00
C ASP A 194 5.25 2.04 6.09
N ALA A 195 6.10 1.04 5.80
CA ALA A 195 7.01 0.45 6.76
C ALA A 195 8.48 0.50 6.30
N MET A 196 9.41 0.62 7.27
CA MET A 196 10.86 0.61 7.00
C MET A 196 11.35 -0.62 6.24
N GLY A 197 10.63 -1.74 6.30
CA GLY A 197 10.96 -2.96 5.57
C GLY A 197 10.75 -2.87 4.06
N ASP A 198 10.05 -1.84 3.58
CA ASP A 198 9.66 -1.66 2.17
C ASP A 198 10.78 -1.02 1.37
N PHE A 199 11.64 -0.27 2.05
CA PHE A 199 12.78 0.43 1.51
C PHE A 199 14.03 -0.47 1.49
N PRO A 200 14.98 -0.24 0.56
CA PRO A 200 16.20 -1.03 0.44
C PRO A 200 17.15 -0.85 1.64
N SER A 201 17.19 0.36 2.20
CA SER A 201 18.01 0.74 3.34
C SER A 201 17.43 1.97 4.02
N TYR A 202 17.69 2.14 5.32
CA TYR A 202 17.35 3.37 6.01
C TYR A 202 18.45 4.43 5.78
N ASP A 203 18.08 5.49 5.07
CA ASP A 203 18.84 6.74 4.99
C ASP A 203 17.83 7.89 4.97
N SER A 204 17.80 8.69 6.04
CA SER A 204 16.81 9.77 6.20
C SER A 204 16.83 10.79 5.07
N LYS A 205 17.95 10.92 4.36
CA LYS A 205 18.10 11.84 3.22
C LYS A 205 17.34 11.36 1.99
N GLN A 206 17.12 10.04 1.85
CA GLN A 206 16.46 9.46 0.68
C GLN A 206 14.94 9.61 0.71
N PHE A 207 14.34 9.86 1.87
CA PHE A 207 12.87 10.01 2.04
C PHE A 207 12.25 11.25 1.40
N SER A 208 13.05 12.01 0.64
CA SER A 208 12.62 13.14 -0.19
C SER A 208 13.09 13.05 -1.63
N ILE A 209 13.83 11.99 -1.99
CA ILE A 209 14.51 11.82 -3.26
C ILE A 209 13.91 10.64 -4.03
N ASP A 210 14.01 9.43 -3.51
CA ASP A 210 13.55 8.21 -4.17
C ASP A 210 12.78 7.26 -3.23
N GLN A 211 12.60 7.64 -1.97
CA GLN A 211 11.85 6.87 -0.97
C GLN A 211 10.70 7.72 -0.44
N TYR A 212 9.50 7.16 -0.39
CA TYR A 212 8.29 7.86 -0.01
C TYR A 212 7.54 7.05 1.04
N ILE A 213 7.58 7.54 2.28
CA ILE A 213 7.00 6.85 3.44
C ILE A 213 5.58 7.33 3.74
N PHE A 214 4.66 6.37 3.86
CA PHE A 214 3.28 6.61 4.26
C PHE A 214 3.10 6.47 5.78
N PRO A 215 2.25 7.30 6.41
CA PRO A 215 1.99 7.21 7.83
C PRO A 215 1.01 6.06 8.12
N ASN A 216 1.46 5.01 8.80
CA ASN A 216 0.61 3.94 9.32
C ASN A 216 0.77 3.81 10.85
N PRO A 217 -0.06 4.51 11.63
CA PRO A 217 -0.04 4.40 13.09
C PRO A 217 -0.88 3.22 13.61
N MET A 218 -1.62 2.50 12.75
CA MET A 218 -2.53 1.43 13.18
C MET A 218 -1.78 0.13 13.51
N TYR A 219 -0.70 -0.15 12.77
CA TYR A 219 0.12 -1.33 12.97
C TYR A 219 1.47 -1.18 12.26
N GLY A 220 2.42 -2.07 12.57
CA GLY A 220 3.74 -2.08 11.94
C GLY A 220 4.75 -2.87 12.74
N LYS A 221 6.02 -2.74 12.38
CA LYS A 221 7.15 -3.28 13.18
C LYS A 221 7.67 -2.30 14.24
N TRP A 222 7.19 -1.07 14.22
CA TRP A 222 7.60 0.01 15.13
C TRP A 222 6.98 -0.17 16.52
#